data_AF-A0A7U7J4T2-F1
#
_entry.id   AF-A0A7U7J4T2-F1
#
_cell.length_a   1.000
_cell.length_b   1.000
_cell.length_c   1.000
_cell.angle_alpha   90.00
_cell.angle_beta   90.00
_cell.angle_gamma   90.00
#
_symmetry.space_group_name_H-M   'P 1'
#
loop_
_entity.id
_entity.type
_entity.pdbx_description
1 polymer ?
#
loop_
_entity_poly.entity_id
_entity_poly.type
_entity_poly.pdbx_seq_one_letter_code
_entity_poly.pdbx_strand_id
1 'polypeptide(L)'
;METAMAKFTLNPPNPTPIEPEIDPTALEAFAAGAKERRIADEELPPWESFDPSDKPRYNVAIRLNDYQLAMMRYLAEARDTSQHKLLQRHLIPILKQLALEEFESNRVKPS
;
A
#
# COMPACT_ATOMS: atom_id res chain seq x y z
N MET A 1 15.71 72.64 -1.75
CA MET A 1 14.97 71.41 -2.09
C MET A 1 15.92 70.55 -2.92
N GLU A 2 16.97 69.94 -2.36
CA GLU A 2 17.02 68.89 -1.32
C GLU A 2 16.09 67.71 -1.60
N THR A 3 16.66 66.63 -2.14
CA THR A 3 16.19 65.25 -1.91
C THR A 3 17.42 64.38 -1.69
N ALA A 4 17.70 64.11 -0.41
CA ALA A 4 18.73 63.21 0.05
C ALA A 4 18.36 61.76 -0.26
N MET A 5 19.29 61.01 -0.86
CA MET A 5 19.18 59.57 -1.04
C MET A 5 19.38 58.88 0.32
N ALA A 6 18.33 58.27 0.87
CA ALA A 6 18.43 57.45 2.07
C ALA A 6 19.18 56.14 1.76
N LYS A 7 20.43 56.03 2.22
CA LYS A 7 21.17 54.76 2.24
C LYS A 7 20.65 53.93 3.41
N PHE A 8 19.86 52.90 3.11
CA PHE A 8 19.52 51.85 4.06
C PHE A 8 20.74 50.96 4.29
N THR A 9 21.38 51.10 5.46
CA THR A 9 22.40 50.17 5.93
C THR A 9 21.74 49.17 6.87
N LEU A 10 21.60 47.92 6.41
CA LEU A 10 21.24 46.79 7.26
C LEU A 10 22.49 46.33 8.00
N ASN A 11 22.56 46.58 9.31
CA ASN A 11 23.53 45.89 10.16
C ASN A 11 23.08 44.43 10.29
N PRO A 12 23.86 43.44 9.85
CA PRO A 12 23.55 42.05 10.14
C PRO A 12 23.77 41.81 11.65
N PRO A 13 22.79 41.27 12.39
CA PRO A 13 23.06 40.80 13.73
C PRO A 13 24.03 39.62 13.61
N ASN A 14 25.14 39.71 14.33
CA ASN A 14 26.14 38.65 14.46
C ASN A 14 25.43 37.38 15.00
N PRO A 15 25.31 36.28 14.24
CA PRO A 15 24.72 35.07 14.77
C PRO A 15 25.80 34.39 15.61
N THR A 16 25.82 34.67 16.91
CA THR A 16 26.48 33.76 17.85
C THR A 16 25.89 32.37 17.62
N PRO A 17 26.71 31.35 17.29
CA PRO A 17 26.23 29.98 17.15
C PRO A 17 25.81 29.53 18.54
N ILE A 18 24.52 29.56 18.81
CA ILE A 18 23.93 28.90 19.97
C ILE A 18 23.89 27.44 19.55
N GLU A 19 24.91 26.66 19.90
CA GLU A 19 24.80 25.20 19.84
C GLU A 19 23.67 24.82 20.79
N PRO A 20 22.53 24.32 20.29
CA PRO A 20 21.46 23.88 21.17
C PRO A 20 22.00 22.72 22.00
N GLU A 21 21.83 22.76 23.32
CA GLU A 21 22.04 21.58 24.17
C GLU A 21 21.01 20.52 23.73
N ILE A 22 21.47 19.58 22.92
CA ILE A 22 20.65 18.45 22.47
C ILE A 22 20.59 17.48 23.64
N ASP A 23 19.45 17.45 24.33
CA ASP A 23 19.15 16.41 25.32
C ASP A 23 19.18 15.03 24.62
N PRO A 24 20.13 14.14 24.98
CA PRO A 24 20.27 12.83 24.33
C PRO A 24 19.02 11.98 24.53
N THR A 25 18.30 12.16 25.63
CA THR A 25 17.05 11.46 25.93
C THR A 25 15.91 11.92 25.03
N ALA A 26 15.82 13.23 24.76
CA ALA A 26 14.85 13.79 23.82
C ALA A 26 15.16 13.37 22.37
N LEU A 27 16.45 13.25 22.01
CA LEU A 27 16.88 12.77 20.71
C LEU A 27 16.55 11.28 20.52
N GLU A 28 16.75 10.46 21.55
CA GLU A 28 16.37 9.04 21.54
C GLU A 28 14.84 8.86 21.45
N ALA A 29 14.06 9.65 22.19
CA ALA A 29 12.60 9.64 22.10
C ALA A 29 12.09 10.07 20.72
N PHE A 30 12.72 11.08 20.11
CA PHE A 30 12.43 11.50 18.73
C PHE A 30 12.82 10.42 17.71
N ALA A 31 13.99 9.79 17.87
CA ALA A 31 14.44 8.69 17.03
C ALA A 31 13.55 7.44 17.18
N ALA A 32 13.03 7.18 18.39
CA ALA A 32 12.07 6.12 18.65
C ALA A 32 10.72 6.41 17.94
N GLY A 33 10.19 7.62 18.05
CA GLY A 33 8.97 8.02 17.33
C GLY A 33 9.13 8.02 15.80
N ALA A 34 10.33 8.28 15.27
CA ALA A 34 10.63 8.18 13.85
C ALA A 34 10.74 6.73 13.35
N LYS A 35 11.21 5.80 14.19
CA LYS A 35 11.22 4.36 13.90
C LYS A 35 9.79 3.79 13.91
N GLU A 36 8.94 4.26 14.80
CA GLU A 36 7.55 3.80 14.90
C GLU A 36 6.71 4.18 13.66
N ARG A 37 6.98 5.35 13.05
CA ARG A 37 6.40 5.72 11.74
C ARG A 37 6.88 4.82 10.59
N ARG A 38 8.12 4.34 10.61
CA ARG A 38 8.63 3.39 9.61
C ARG A 38 8.08 1.98 9.77
N ILE A 39 7.69 1.59 10.98
CA ILE A 39 6.97 0.34 11.24
C ILE A 39 5.51 0.47 10.78
N ALA A 40 4.93 1.67 10.85
CA ALA A 40 3.62 1.97 10.26
C ALA A 40 3.64 2.09 8.71
N ASP A 41 4.82 2.21 8.09
CA ASP A 41 5.06 2.02 6.66
C ASP A 41 5.29 0.53 6.31
N GLU A 42 4.71 -0.40 7.09
CA GLU A 42 4.44 -1.72 6.53
C GLU A 42 3.51 -1.51 5.35
N GLU A 43 4.10 -1.52 4.15
CA GLU A 43 3.40 -1.39 2.88
C GLU A 43 2.22 -2.35 2.94
N LEU A 44 1.00 -1.79 2.97
CA LEU A 44 -0.23 -2.56 2.97
C LEU A 44 -0.46 -3.03 1.53
N PRO A 45 -1.12 -4.18 1.33
CA PRO A 45 -1.49 -4.60 -0.01
C PRO A 45 -2.29 -3.50 -0.72
N PRO A 46 -2.09 -3.29 -2.03
CA PRO A 46 -2.72 -2.19 -2.77
C PRO A 46 -4.26 -2.30 -2.81
N TRP A 47 -4.82 -3.46 -2.46
CA TRP A 47 -6.26 -3.70 -2.37
C TRP A 47 -6.86 -3.52 -0.97
N GLU A 48 -6.09 -3.19 0.06
CA GLU A 48 -6.56 -3.05 1.45
C GLU A 48 -7.62 -1.94 1.62
N SER A 49 -7.60 -0.94 0.73
CA SER A 49 -8.55 0.17 0.74
C SER A 49 -9.97 -0.20 0.26
N PHE A 50 -10.18 -1.38 -0.31
CA PHE A 50 -11.48 -1.81 -0.85
C PHE A 50 -12.23 -2.71 0.14
N ASP A 51 -13.56 -2.57 0.20
CA ASP A 51 -14.42 -3.45 1.01
C ASP A 51 -14.58 -4.84 0.34
N PRO A 52 -14.19 -5.95 1.00
CA PRO A 52 -14.39 -7.30 0.47
C PRO A 52 -15.86 -7.71 0.31
N SER A 53 -16.79 -7.03 0.99
CA SER A 53 -18.23 -7.30 0.97
C SER A 53 -18.98 -6.50 -0.08
N ASP A 54 -18.28 -5.67 -0.85
CA ASP A 54 -18.89 -4.86 -1.90
C ASP A 54 -19.58 -5.72 -2.97
N LYS A 55 -20.64 -5.18 -3.55
CA LYS A 55 -21.38 -5.87 -4.61
C LYS A 55 -20.49 -6.00 -5.86
N PRO A 56 -20.39 -7.19 -6.49
CA PRO A 56 -19.62 -7.37 -7.72
C PRO A 56 -20.12 -6.45 -8.84
N ARG A 57 -19.22 -5.65 -9.43
CA ARG A 57 -19.53 -4.70 -10.52
C ARG A 57 -18.99 -5.11 -11.89
N TYR A 58 -18.04 -6.04 -11.91
CA TYR A 58 -17.28 -6.41 -13.12
C TYR A 58 -17.47 -7.89 -13.47
N ASN A 59 -17.43 -8.20 -14.76
CA ASN A 59 -17.52 -9.56 -15.28
C ASN A 59 -16.14 -10.05 -15.75
N VAL A 60 -15.88 -11.34 -15.59
CA VAL A 60 -14.68 -12.02 -16.10
C VAL A 60 -15.10 -13.07 -17.13
N ALA A 61 -14.48 -13.04 -18.31
CA ALA A 61 -14.67 -14.04 -19.35
C ALA A 61 -13.39 -14.87 -19.50
N ILE A 62 -13.52 -16.20 -19.46
CA ILE A 62 -12.40 -17.14 -19.57
C ILE A 62 -12.61 -18.00 -20.82
N ARG A 63 -11.56 -18.18 -21.62
CA ARG A 63 -11.57 -19.10 -22.76
C ARG A 63 -11.17 -20.49 -22.28
N LEU A 64 -11.97 -21.49 -22.60
CA LEU A 64 -11.76 -22.88 -22.23
C LEU A 64 -11.69 -23.74 -23.48
N ASN A 65 -10.88 -24.79 -23.43
CA ASN A 65 -10.95 -25.87 -24.42
C ASN A 65 -12.01 -26.90 -24.02
N ASP A 66 -12.28 -27.86 -24.91
CA ASP A 66 -13.32 -28.88 -24.71
C ASP A 66 -13.06 -29.73 -23.46
N TYR A 67 -11.79 -30.07 -23.19
CA TYR A 67 -11.40 -30.82 -22.01
C TYR A 67 -11.77 -30.09 -20.70
N GLN A 68 -11.44 -28.80 -20.61
CA GLN A 68 -11.75 -27.96 -19.46
C GLN A 68 -13.25 -27.74 -19.28
N LEU A 69 -13.97 -27.52 -20.38
CA LEU A 69 -15.43 -27.36 -20.35
C LEU A 69 -16.11 -28.65 -19.86
N ALA A 70 -15.65 -29.82 -20.31
CA ALA A 70 -16.16 -31.11 -19.88
C ALA A 70 -15.95 -31.34 -18.37
N MET A 71 -14.74 -31.06 -17.86
CA MET A 71 -14.46 -31.12 -16.42
C MET A 71 -15.37 -30.20 -15.61
N MET A 72 -15.56 -28.97 -16.07
CA MET A 72 -16.40 -27.98 -15.38
C MET A 72 -17.87 -28.41 -15.33
N ARG A 73 -18.40 -28.95 -16.42
CA ARG A 73 -19.77 -29.49 -16.49
C ARG A 73 -19.97 -30.62 -15.50
N TYR A 74 -19.06 -31.59 -15.51
CA TYR A 74 -19.10 -32.73 -14.59
C TYR A 74 -19.10 -32.27 -13.11
N LEU A 75 -18.21 -31.34 -12.75
CA LEU A 75 -18.12 -30.85 -11.37
C LEU A 75 -19.34 -30.04 -10.93
N ALA A 76 -19.95 -29.28 -11.85
CA ALA A 76 -21.16 -28.51 -11.59
C ALA A 76 -22.34 -29.44 -11.31
N GLU A 77 -22.51 -30.49 -12.12
CA GLU A 77 -23.55 -31.51 -11.96
C GLU A 77 -23.35 -32.30 -10.66
N ALA A 78 -22.14 -32.80 -10.41
CA ALA A 78 -21.84 -33.60 -9.21
C ALA A 78 -22.06 -32.85 -7.88
N ARG A 79 -22.07 -31.52 -7.91
CA ARG A 79 -22.24 -30.65 -6.72
C ARG A 79 -23.57 -29.90 -6.69
N ASP A 80 -24.47 -30.19 -7.64
CA ASP A 80 -25.76 -29.52 -7.81
C ASP A 80 -25.64 -27.98 -7.76
N THR A 81 -24.72 -27.44 -8.56
CA THR A 81 -24.44 -26.00 -8.60
C THR A 81 -24.24 -25.52 -10.04
N SER A 82 -24.50 -24.24 -10.30
CA SER A 82 -24.14 -23.63 -11.58
C SER A 82 -22.61 -23.54 -11.74
N GLN A 83 -22.15 -23.58 -13.00
CA GLN A 83 -20.73 -23.39 -13.34
C GLN A 83 -20.21 -22.03 -12.85
N HIS A 84 -21.03 -20.98 -12.94
CA HIS A 84 -20.69 -19.65 -12.43
C HIS A 84 -20.44 -19.67 -10.92
N LYS A 85 -21.35 -20.25 -10.14
CA LYS A 85 -21.22 -20.35 -8.67
C LYS A 85 -20.04 -21.24 -8.28
N LEU A 86 -19.76 -22.29 -9.06
CA LEU A 86 -18.57 -23.12 -8.88
C LEU A 86 -17.29 -22.32 -9.07
N LEU A 87 -17.19 -21.57 -10.17
CA LEU A 87 -16.05 -20.69 -10.43
C LEU A 87 -15.90 -19.64 -9.34
N GLN A 88 -16.97 -18.95 -8.96
CA GLN A 88 -16.92 -17.93 -7.91
C GLN A 88 -16.44 -18.51 -6.57
N ARG A 89 -16.92 -19.69 -6.19
CA ARG A 89 -16.57 -20.35 -4.93
C ARG A 89 -15.09 -20.72 -4.84
N HIS A 90 -14.47 -21.10 -5.96
CA HIS A 90 -13.07 -21.58 -5.98
C HIS A 90 -12.07 -20.54 -6.45
N LEU A 91 -12.42 -19.75 -7.47
CA LEU A 91 -11.52 -18.76 -8.07
C LEU A 91 -11.19 -17.61 -7.11
N ILE A 92 -12.18 -17.11 -6.36
CA ILE A 92 -11.97 -15.96 -5.47
C ILE A 92 -10.98 -16.28 -4.33
N PRO A 93 -11.12 -17.41 -3.59
CA PRO A 93 -10.11 -17.79 -2.60
C PRO A 93 -8.72 -17.99 -3.20
N ILE A 94 -8.62 -18.65 -4.35
CA ILE A 94 -7.33 -18.88 -5.02
C ILE A 94 -6.68 -17.56 -5.41
N LEU A 95 -7.44 -16.62 -5.99
CA LEU A 95 -6.93 -15.31 -6.38
C LEU A 95 -6.38 -14.53 -5.17
N LYS A 96 -7.11 -14.56 -4.04
CA LYS A 96 -6.64 -13.92 -2.79
C LYS A 96 -5.34 -14.53 -2.29
N GLN A 97 -5.25 -15.85 -2.28
CA GLN A 97 -4.04 -16.56 -1.86
C GLN A 97 -2.85 -16.18 -2.75
N LEU A 98 -3.00 -16.27 -4.07
CA LEU A 98 -1.94 -15.93 -5.02
C LEU A 98 -1.50 -14.47 -4.91
N ALA A 99 -2.45 -13.55 -4.73
CA ALA A 99 -2.15 -12.13 -4.57
C ALA A 99 -1.36 -11.85 -3.28
N LEU A 100 -1.74 -12.49 -2.17
CA LEU A 100 -1.01 -12.36 -0.90
C LEU A 100 0.39 -12.98 -0.98
N GLU A 101 0.51 -14.18 -1.58
CA GLU A 101 1.81 -14.85 -1.76
C GLU A 101 2.78 -14.00 -2.58
N GLU A 102 2.31 -13.39 -3.68
CA GLU A 102 3.12 -12.51 -4.52
C GLU A 102 3.49 -11.21 -3.78
N PHE A 103 2.55 -10.64 -3.01
CA PHE A 103 2.80 -9.44 -2.22
C PHE A 103 3.91 -9.66 -1.18
N GLU A 104 3.78 -10.73 -0.38
CA GLU A 104 4.79 -11.09 0.62
C GLU A 104 6.13 -11.46 -0.03
N SER A 105 6.10 -12.15 -1.18
CA SER A 105 7.33 -12.48 -1.92
C SER A 105 8.10 -11.25 -2.39
N ASN A 106 7.41 -10.18 -2.78
CA ASN A 106 8.03 -8.93 -3.22
C ASN A 106 8.54 -8.09 -2.04
N ARG A 107 7.94 -8.20 -0.85
CA ARG A 107 8.46 -7.58 0.38
C ARG A 107 9.76 -8.21 0.86
N VAL A 108 9.91 -9.52 0.67
CA VAL A 108 11.08 -10.28 1.17
C VAL A 108 12.29 -10.20 0.23
N LYS A 109 12.10 -9.89 -1.06
CA LYS A 109 13.23 -9.68 -1.99
C LYS A 109 13.86 -8.31 -1.73
N PRO A 110 15.09 -8.23 -1.18
CA PRO A 110 15.82 -6.97 -1.17
C PRO A 110 16.11 -6.57 -2.63
N SER A 111 15.89 -5.29 -2.93
CA SER A 111 16.17 -4.67 -4.23
C SER A 111 17.62 -4.85 -4.68
#